data_AF-A0A2E9WPF8-F1
#
_entry.id   AF-A0A2E9WPF8-F1
#
_cell.length_a   1.000
_cell.length_b   1.000
_cell.length_c   1.000
_cell.angle_alpha   90.00
_cell.angle_beta   90.00
_cell.angle_gamma   90.00
#
_symmetry.space_group_name_H-M   'P 1'
#
loop_
_entity.id
_entity.type
_entity.pdbx_description
1 polymer ?
#
loop_
_entity_poly.entity_id
_entity_poly.type
_entity_poly.pdbx_seq_one_letter_code
_entity_poly.pdbx_strand_id
1 'polypeptide(L)'
;MAVEAVRLESIRPVEGEGVYLNEEIVLTFSQAIDPSSVASTSLRIVDDAGREAEGRWEVVGRQARFAPRPVLSGTLTDGGYLPGTVYSVDLGGFPRLDGLRGLKGEPLDRSWRWSFSTAEVGPGRRGFVFDDASPGTGAHVSLSNARPLHPGEALVLECNEPLDPSSLREEEFRIERVESGAAAFTCRVKARFLANHPEGSRGPLEPCAVIEFMPTERLEPGSYLLLGSGVTLTDYGGNPVWPAGLGRQPHAFGVRRPPPSGAGELESQAHYQLSFLDRTEFLSVAVPGTDGLAHWSDGGVLSVRFPKAAGEGAHGALDLRGLEDRHDLQATTLSVAKGAQVDLGAGPGLRVLRAQGRVHIAGHLGRRISQTDEPRPGPAIPGHPYVDGESLSQWLERARAEDWPWTVLIAGGDLVIDGDLVVNTPLLLVAGGWIRVEGRVDQPPGQLWLLSEGGGLRMDPTATVPDLVIEAPDGNPLKQTLHLAAVSAPLPARVISYRWLEPLVGGRQGAGRYEVSYLPATGPVERGRAVKHPRLLEGEGPVRVLLELFVTPGPLWDPPSLDFVTLRWATDR
;
A
#
# COMPACT_ATOMS: atom_id res chain seq x y z
N MET A 1 21.21 23.35 44.07
CA MET A 1 21.43 22.83 42.72
C MET A 1 20.86 23.85 41.75
N ALA A 2 21.65 24.33 40.78
CA ALA A 2 21.11 25.21 39.74
C ALA A 2 20.12 24.39 38.91
N VAL A 3 18.90 24.91 38.75
CA VAL A 3 17.90 24.32 37.87
C VAL A 3 18.35 24.63 36.44
N GLU A 4 18.70 23.60 35.66
CA GLU A 4 19.12 23.79 34.27
C GLU A 4 17.90 24.21 33.43
N ALA A 5 18.04 25.31 32.69
CA ALA A 5 16.98 25.82 31.83
C ALA A 5 16.75 24.87 30.64
N VAL A 6 15.50 24.79 30.17
CA VAL A 6 15.18 24.08 28.93
C VAL A 6 15.85 24.83 27.77
N ARG A 7 16.42 24.11 26.82
CA ARG A 7 16.98 24.68 25.58
C ARG A 7 16.30 24.06 24.37
N LEU A 8 16.05 24.86 23.34
CA LEU A 8 15.66 24.36 22.03
C LEU A 8 16.91 23.80 21.34
N GLU A 9 16.89 22.54 20.96
CA GLU A 9 18.03 21.86 20.32
C GLU A 9 17.90 21.81 18.79
N SER A 10 16.68 21.59 18.29
CA SER A 10 16.44 21.56 16.84
C SER A 10 14.98 21.85 16.51
N ILE A 11 14.78 22.32 15.28
CA ILE A 11 13.49 22.51 14.62
C ILE A 11 13.49 21.63 13.37
N ARG A 12 12.37 20.97 13.08
CA ARG A 12 12.11 20.31 11.80
C ARG A 12 10.86 20.91 11.15
N PRO A 13 10.85 21.08 9.81
CA PRO A 13 11.98 20.89 8.89
C PRO A 13 13.15 21.86 9.19
N VAL A 14 14.37 21.45 8.83
CA VAL A 14 15.59 22.25 9.10
C VAL A 14 15.66 23.42 8.11
N GLU A 15 15.29 23.15 6.86
CA GLU A 15 15.12 24.16 5.81
C GLU A 15 13.70 24.72 5.92
N GLY A 16 13.58 26.05 5.94
CA GLY A 16 12.29 26.74 6.04
C GLY A 16 11.73 27.12 4.68
N GLU A 17 12.14 26.48 3.58
CA GLU A 17 11.69 26.81 2.23
C GLU A 17 10.85 25.67 1.66
N GLY A 18 9.69 25.99 1.08
CA GLY A 18 8.87 25.00 0.37
C GLY A 18 8.18 23.96 1.26
N VAL A 19 7.97 24.28 2.54
CA VAL A 19 7.30 23.40 3.52
C VAL A 19 5.94 22.95 3.00
N TYR A 20 5.65 21.64 3.08
CA TYR A 20 4.41 21.09 2.56
C TYR A 20 3.20 21.48 3.42
N LEU A 21 2.01 21.51 2.82
CA LEU A 21 0.79 21.98 3.50
C LEU A 21 0.33 21.05 4.64
N ASN A 22 0.78 19.80 4.65
CA ASN A 22 0.53 18.79 5.67
C ASN A 22 1.78 18.49 6.54
N GLU A 23 2.89 19.20 6.35
CA GLU A 23 4.14 18.90 7.06
C GLU A 23 4.06 19.31 8.54
N GLU A 24 4.53 18.41 9.42
CA GLU A 24 4.58 18.68 10.86
C GLU A 24 5.77 19.58 11.21
N ILE A 25 5.54 20.57 12.09
CA ILE A 25 6.65 21.31 12.70
C ILE A 25 7.02 20.62 14.02
N VAL A 26 8.27 20.18 14.12
CA VAL A 26 8.76 19.47 15.32
C VAL A 26 9.85 20.26 16.02
N LEU A 27 9.55 20.71 17.24
CA LEU A 27 10.50 21.37 18.12
C LEU A 27 11.06 20.35 19.11
N THR A 28 12.37 20.13 19.11
CA THR A 28 13.05 19.21 20.04
C THR A 28 13.83 20.00 21.08
N PHE A 29 13.59 19.68 22.35
CA PHE A 29 14.17 20.38 23.50
C PHE A 29 15.16 19.52 24.26
N SER A 30 16.01 20.11 25.10
CA SER A 30 17.01 19.42 25.93
C SER A 30 16.43 18.49 26.98
N GLN A 31 15.17 18.71 27.36
CA GLN A 31 14.45 17.93 28.37
C GLN A 31 12.96 17.88 28.06
N ALA A 32 12.24 17.03 28.79
CA ALA A 32 10.82 16.82 28.56
C ALA A 32 10.00 18.08 28.91
N ILE A 33 9.02 18.38 28.06
CA ILE A 33 8.20 19.60 28.12
C ILE A 33 6.91 19.33 28.89
N ASP A 34 6.47 20.32 29.66
CA ASP A 34 5.15 20.31 30.28
C ASP A 34 4.07 20.61 29.23
N PRO A 35 3.17 19.66 28.90
CA PRO A 35 2.11 19.87 27.93
C PRO A 35 1.19 21.04 28.26
N SER A 36 1.00 21.36 29.56
CA SER A 36 0.16 22.49 29.97
C SER A 36 0.80 23.85 29.69
N SER A 37 2.11 23.89 29.44
CA SER A 37 2.85 25.08 29.05
C SER A 37 2.87 25.33 27.54
N VAL A 38 2.26 24.46 26.73
CA VAL A 38 2.10 24.64 25.28
C VAL A 38 0.71 25.20 25.01
N ALA A 39 0.64 26.53 24.93
CA ALA A 39 -0.58 27.29 24.67
C ALA A 39 -0.29 28.42 23.67
N SER A 40 -1.33 29.04 23.10
CA SER A 40 -1.18 30.11 22.09
C SER A 40 -0.39 31.33 22.58
N THR A 41 -0.25 31.50 23.90
CA THR A 41 0.59 32.54 24.52
C THR A 41 2.09 32.19 24.53
N SER A 42 2.41 30.91 24.60
CA SER A 42 3.78 30.38 24.71
C SER A 42 4.34 29.91 23.38
N LEU A 43 3.48 29.43 22.47
CA LEU A 43 3.89 28.84 21.21
C LEU A 43 2.76 29.00 20.18
N ARG A 44 3.06 29.69 19.08
CA ARG A 44 2.12 29.93 17.99
C ARG A 44 2.83 29.98 16.65
N ILE A 45 2.10 29.70 15.59
CA ILE A 45 2.57 29.83 14.20
C ILE A 45 1.68 30.90 13.56
N VAL A 46 2.26 32.02 13.12
CA VAL A 46 1.50 33.16 12.58
C VAL A 46 2.06 33.60 11.24
N ASP A 47 1.18 33.96 10.31
CA ASP A 47 1.59 34.58 9.05
C ASP A 47 1.92 36.08 9.22
N ASP A 48 2.37 36.71 8.13
CA ASP A 48 2.70 38.14 8.12
C ASP A 48 1.50 39.07 8.39
N ALA A 49 0.27 38.58 8.18
CA ALA A 49 -0.96 39.30 8.53
C ALA A 49 -1.38 39.11 10.00
N GLY A 50 -0.63 38.30 10.76
CA GLY A 50 -0.92 37.97 12.16
C GLY A 50 -2.01 36.92 12.34
N ARG A 51 -2.40 36.20 11.29
CA ARG A 51 -3.34 35.07 11.35
C ARG A 51 -2.59 33.84 11.87
N GLU A 52 -3.17 33.17 12.86
CA GLU A 52 -2.61 31.94 13.40
C GLU A 52 -2.90 30.76 12.47
N ALA A 53 -1.91 29.90 12.25
CA ALA A 53 -2.07 28.66 11.51
C ALA A 53 -2.98 27.70 12.30
N GLU A 54 -3.96 27.11 11.63
CA GLU A 54 -4.89 26.19 12.28
C GLU A 54 -4.29 24.80 12.38
N GLY A 55 -4.34 24.18 13.56
CA GLY A 55 -3.78 22.86 13.78
C GLY A 55 -3.80 22.47 15.24
N ARG A 56 -3.06 21.41 15.58
CA ARG A 56 -2.99 20.88 16.95
C ARG A 56 -1.54 20.70 17.37
N TRP A 57 -1.23 21.18 18.56
CA TRP A 57 0.01 20.84 19.25
C TRP A 57 -0.13 19.52 20.01
N GLU A 58 0.88 18.66 19.89
CA GLU A 58 1.06 17.45 20.66
C GLU A 58 2.43 17.43 21.31
N VAL A 59 2.49 17.07 22.59
CA VAL A 59 3.73 16.99 23.34
C VAL A 59 4.07 15.53 23.62
N VAL A 60 5.19 15.07 23.08
CA VAL A 60 5.71 13.70 23.26
C VAL A 60 7.09 13.78 23.88
N GLY A 61 7.14 13.69 25.21
CA GLY A 61 8.38 13.78 25.98
C GLY A 61 9.11 15.11 25.73
N ARG A 62 10.20 15.06 24.96
CA ARG A 62 11.08 16.19 24.62
C ARG A 62 10.65 16.96 23.36
N GLN A 63 9.54 16.57 22.73
CA GLN A 63 9.10 17.14 21.46
C GLN A 63 7.75 17.83 21.61
N ALA A 64 7.64 19.03 21.03
CA ALA A 64 6.36 19.65 20.70
C ALA A 64 6.17 19.56 19.18
N ARG A 65 5.09 18.92 18.73
CA ARG A 65 4.76 18.68 17.33
C ARG A 65 3.49 19.44 16.97
N PHE A 66 3.54 20.22 15.90
CA PHE A 66 2.35 20.86 15.34
C PHE A 66 1.90 20.10 14.11
N ALA A 67 0.70 19.52 14.18
CA ALA A 67 0.03 18.94 13.04
C ALA A 67 -0.95 19.97 12.45
N PRO A 68 -0.74 20.46 11.22
CA PRO A 68 -1.66 21.41 10.59
C PRO A 68 -3.03 20.78 10.35
N ARG A 69 -4.09 21.60 10.36
CA ARG A 69 -5.43 21.14 9.98
C ARG A 69 -5.40 20.63 8.53
N PRO A 70 -5.98 19.46 8.22
CA PRO A 70 -5.93 18.96 6.86
C PRO A 70 -6.73 19.80 5.86
N VAL A 71 -6.28 19.77 4.61
CA VAL A 71 -6.93 20.45 3.49
C VAL A 71 -8.06 19.58 2.94
N LEU A 72 -9.25 20.15 2.76
CA LEU A 72 -10.42 19.45 2.21
C LEU A 72 -10.96 20.09 0.93
N SER A 73 -10.62 21.35 0.65
CA SER A 73 -11.05 22.09 -0.53
C SER A 73 -10.01 22.04 -1.63
N GLY A 74 -10.44 21.90 -2.88
CA GLY A 74 -9.57 22.01 -4.05
C GLY A 74 -8.94 23.39 -4.27
N THR A 75 -9.39 24.42 -3.56
CA THR A 75 -8.73 25.73 -3.52
C THR A 75 -7.49 25.76 -2.61
N LEU A 76 -7.30 24.73 -1.78
CA LEU A 76 -6.20 24.58 -0.83
C LEU A 76 -6.12 25.67 0.26
N THR A 77 -7.16 26.51 0.39
CA THR A 77 -7.20 27.65 1.31
C THR A 77 -7.86 27.35 2.65
N ASP A 78 -8.32 26.11 2.85
CA ASP A 78 -9.01 25.69 4.06
C ASP A 78 -8.13 24.84 4.98
N GLY A 79 -6.86 24.60 4.66
CA GLY A 79 -5.91 23.90 5.52
C GLY A 79 -5.31 24.77 6.63
N GLY A 80 -4.49 24.13 7.47
CA GLY A 80 -3.73 24.81 8.52
C GLY A 80 -2.71 25.81 8.00
N TYR A 81 -2.11 25.47 6.85
CA TYR A 81 -1.22 26.34 6.11
C TYR A 81 -1.86 26.78 4.80
N LEU A 82 -1.64 28.05 4.44
CA LEU A 82 -2.01 28.59 3.14
C LEU A 82 -0.83 28.44 2.17
N PRO A 83 -1.07 28.09 0.89
CA PRO A 83 -0.01 27.99 -0.10
C PRO A 83 0.78 29.29 -0.28
N GLY A 84 2.09 29.16 -0.55
CA GLY A 84 2.98 30.30 -0.86
C GLY A 84 3.05 31.37 0.23
N THR A 85 2.70 31.01 1.47
CA THR A 85 2.61 31.94 2.60
C THR A 85 3.82 31.76 3.51
N VAL A 86 4.36 32.89 3.99
CA VAL A 86 5.42 32.92 4.99
C VAL A 86 4.79 32.90 6.38
N TYR A 87 5.22 31.95 7.19
CA TYR A 87 4.84 31.81 8.58
C TYR A 87 6.04 32.03 9.49
N SER A 88 5.77 32.47 10.72
CA SER A 88 6.73 32.55 11.80
C SER A 88 6.25 31.77 13.02
N VAL A 89 7.11 30.89 13.52
CA VAL A 89 6.95 30.19 14.78
C VAL A 89 7.48 31.10 15.88
N ASP A 90 6.59 31.60 16.72
CA ASP A 90 6.92 32.39 17.90
C ASP A 90 6.90 31.46 19.11
N LEU A 91 8.08 31.20 19.68
CA LEU A 91 8.26 30.40 20.88
C LEU A 91 8.70 31.31 22.04
N GLY A 92 7.82 31.49 23.02
CA GLY A 92 8.06 32.27 24.22
C GLY A 92 8.91 31.53 25.24
N GLY A 93 10.07 32.10 25.58
CA GLY A 93 10.91 31.66 26.69
C GLY A 93 11.16 32.79 27.69
N PHE A 94 12.14 32.60 28.57
CA PHE A 94 12.50 33.60 29.57
C PHE A 94 12.80 34.97 28.93
N PRO A 95 12.33 36.11 29.50
CA PRO A 95 11.68 36.26 30.82
C PRO A 95 10.14 36.15 30.83
N ARG A 96 9.50 35.61 29.78
CA ARG A 96 8.03 35.50 29.72
C ARG A 96 7.52 34.54 30.80
N LEU A 97 6.59 35.02 31.64
CA LEU A 97 6.01 34.22 32.73
C LEU A 97 5.10 33.10 32.20
N ASP A 98 4.50 33.34 31.04
CA ASP A 98 3.65 32.46 30.25
C ASP A 98 4.41 31.71 29.15
N GLY A 99 5.75 31.67 29.22
CA GLY A 99 6.60 30.94 28.27
C GLY A 99 6.58 29.42 28.48
N LEU A 100 7.14 28.70 27.51
CA LEU A 100 7.26 27.24 27.51
C LEU A 100 8.16 26.75 28.66
N ARG A 101 7.78 25.62 29.27
CA ARG A 101 8.44 25.07 30.46
C ARG A 101 8.72 23.58 30.35
N GLY A 102 9.74 23.14 31.08
CA GLY A 102 10.01 21.72 31.33
C GLY A 102 9.06 21.14 32.36
N LEU A 103 9.02 19.80 32.47
CA LEU A 103 8.15 19.09 33.40
C LEU A 103 8.35 19.45 34.88
N LYS A 104 9.51 20.01 35.29
CA LYS A 104 9.74 20.46 36.67
C LYS A 104 9.60 21.97 36.82
N GLY A 105 9.03 22.65 35.82
CA GLY A 105 8.77 24.08 35.80
C GLY A 105 9.94 24.94 35.33
N GLU A 106 11.02 24.32 34.84
CA GLU A 106 12.19 25.03 34.32
C GLU A 106 11.79 25.87 33.10
N PRO A 107 12.11 27.17 33.04
CA PRO A 107 11.77 27.98 31.87
C PRO A 107 12.65 27.60 30.68
N LEU A 108 12.12 27.81 29.46
CA LEU A 108 12.94 27.91 28.26
C LEU A 108 13.93 29.08 28.40
N ASP A 109 15.20 28.85 28.09
CA ASP A 109 16.31 29.77 28.32
C ASP A 109 16.15 31.14 27.67
N ARG A 110 15.52 31.19 26.49
CA ARG A 110 15.19 32.42 25.75
C ARG A 110 14.02 32.20 24.79
N SER A 111 13.41 33.29 24.34
CA SER A 111 12.44 33.23 23.25
C SER A 111 13.12 32.95 21.90
N TRP A 112 12.42 32.24 21.03
CA TRP A 112 12.86 31.93 19.67
C TRP A 112 11.82 32.40 18.66
N ARG A 113 12.32 32.85 17.51
CA ARG A 113 11.52 33.09 16.33
C ARG A 113 12.19 32.42 15.14
N TRP A 114 11.44 31.61 14.43
CA TRP A 114 11.88 30.92 13.23
C TRP A 114 10.81 31.08 12.16
N SER A 115 11.21 31.30 10.91
CA SER A 115 10.27 31.51 9.81
C SER A 115 10.43 30.44 8.76
N PHE A 116 9.33 30.12 8.10
CA PHE A 116 9.31 29.23 6.95
C PHE A 116 8.31 29.71 5.89
N SER A 117 8.57 29.39 4.63
CA SER A 117 7.65 29.56 3.51
C SER A 117 7.06 28.22 3.11
N THR A 118 5.75 28.24 2.88
CA THR A 118 5.01 27.06 2.43
C THR A 118 5.04 26.94 0.92
N ALA A 119 4.77 25.73 0.43
CA ALA A 119 4.83 25.41 -0.98
C ALA A 119 3.82 26.25 -1.81
N GLU A 120 4.26 26.81 -2.95
CA GLU A 120 3.44 27.66 -3.83
C GLU A 120 2.50 26.86 -4.76
N VAL A 121 1.36 27.43 -5.17
CA VAL A 121 0.43 26.82 -6.13
C VAL A 121 0.34 27.71 -7.37
N GLY A 122 0.70 27.20 -8.55
CA GLY A 122 0.58 27.97 -9.80
C GLY A 122 1.24 27.35 -11.05
N PRO A 123 0.92 27.88 -12.25
CA PRO A 123 1.48 27.41 -13.51
C PRO A 123 2.97 27.74 -13.61
N GLY A 124 3.82 26.71 -13.52
CA GLY A 124 5.29 26.83 -13.54
C GLY A 124 5.99 26.01 -12.46
N ARG A 125 5.24 25.45 -11.50
CA ARG A 125 5.79 24.59 -10.46
C ARG A 125 6.21 23.22 -11.00
N ARG A 126 7.35 22.72 -10.52
CA ARG A 126 7.77 21.31 -10.58
C ARG A 126 7.79 20.79 -9.13
N GLY A 127 6.81 19.97 -8.71
CA GLY A 127 6.79 19.31 -7.39
C GLY A 127 5.43 19.34 -6.66
N PHE A 128 5.25 18.49 -5.63
CA PHE A 128 3.99 18.26 -4.89
C PHE A 128 3.75 19.25 -3.75
N VAL A 129 2.50 19.69 -3.53
CA VAL A 129 2.14 20.61 -2.41
C VAL A 129 2.01 19.91 -1.06
N PHE A 130 1.93 18.58 -1.07
CA PHE A 130 1.83 17.73 0.10
C PHE A 130 3.05 16.80 0.19
N ASP A 131 3.44 16.50 1.43
CA ASP A 131 4.35 15.41 1.74
C ASP A 131 3.58 14.08 1.66
N ASP A 132 4.19 13.08 1.04
CA ASP A 132 3.59 11.78 0.81
C ASP A 132 4.46 10.67 1.41
N ALA A 133 3.84 9.88 2.28
CA ALA A 133 4.51 8.76 2.96
C ALA A 133 4.53 7.49 2.09
N SER A 134 3.73 7.44 1.01
CA SER A 134 3.57 6.29 0.11
C SER A 134 3.77 6.64 -1.38
N PRO A 135 4.94 7.18 -1.79
CA PRO A 135 5.13 7.76 -3.13
C PRO A 135 5.08 6.78 -4.31
N GLY A 136 4.98 5.47 -4.04
CA GLY A 136 5.13 4.43 -5.06
C GLY A 136 3.88 4.09 -5.85
N THR A 137 2.70 4.14 -5.23
CA THR A 137 1.40 3.80 -5.84
C THR A 137 0.25 4.41 -5.04
N GLY A 138 -0.79 4.87 -5.72
CA GLY A 138 -1.99 5.40 -5.06
C GLY A 138 -2.99 4.30 -4.71
N ALA A 139 -3.48 4.28 -3.47
CA ALA A 139 -4.58 3.41 -3.05
C ALA A 139 -5.88 3.78 -3.78
N HIS A 140 -6.63 2.77 -4.25
CA HIS A 140 -7.89 3.05 -4.93
C HIS A 140 -8.99 3.51 -3.99
N VAL A 141 -9.84 4.41 -4.49
CA VAL A 141 -11.09 4.77 -3.82
C VAL A 141 -12.09 3.61 -3.89
N SER A 142 -12.81 3.37 -2.81
CA SER A 142 -13.80 2.28 -2.68
C SER A 142 -15.10 2.78 -2.06
N LEU A 143 -16.23 2.11 -2.32
CA LEU A 143 -17.52 2.48 -1.72
C LEU A 143 -17.56 2.15 -0.21
N SER A 144 -17.77 3.17 0.62
CA SER A 144 -17.95 3.02 2.09
C SER A 144 -19.20 2.19 2.46
N ASN A 145 -20.23 2.23 1.60
CA ASN A 145 -21.55 1.69 1.87
C ASN A 145 -21.88 0.52 0.94
N ALA A 146 -21.81 -0.71 1.47
CA ALA A 146 -22.32 -1.91 0.78
C ALA A 146 -23.86 -2.05 0.83
N ARG A 147 -24.54 -1.14 1.54
CA ARG A 147 -26.00 -1.14 1.65
C ARG A 147 -26.63 -0.33 0.52
N PRO A 148 -27.83 -0.69 0.04
CA PRO A 148 -28.53 0.17 -0.89
C PRO A 148 -28.98 1.45 -0.19
N LEU A 149 -28.79 2.59 -0.86
CA LEU A 149 -29.00 3.95 -0.36
C LEU A 149 -30.50 4.32 -0.32
N HIS A 150 -30.86 5.27 0.53
CA HIS A 150 -32.16 5.92 0.45
C HIS A 150 -32.19 6.98 -0.67
N PRO A 151 -33.36 7.26 -1.27
CA PRO A 151 -33.50 8.37 -2.21
C PRO A 151 -33.07 9.71 -1.59
N GLY A 152 -31.96 10.27 -2.07
CA GLY A 152 -31.37 11.52 -1.56
C GLY A 152 -30.23 11.35 -0.55
N GLU A 153 -29.85 10.11 -0.24
CA GLU A 153 -28.62 9.83 0.52
C GLU A 153 -27.39 9.97 -0.40
N ALA A 154 -26.30 10.52 0.15
CA ALA A 154 -25.04 10.65 -0.58
C ALA A 154 -24.33 9.31 -0.73
N LEU A 155 -23.60 9.16 -1.82
CA LEU A 155 -22.60 8.11 -1.94
C LEU A 155 -21.36 8.55 -1.18
N VAL A 156 -20.70 7.62 -0.50
CA VAL A 156 -19.45 7.90 0.21
C VAL A 156 -18.39 6.96 -0.31
N LEU A 157 -17.29 7.52 -0.80
CA LEU A 157 -16.08 6.78 -1.14
C LEU A 157 -15.03 6.97 -0.04
N GLU A 158 -14.26 5.93 0.22
CA GLU A 158 -13.17 5.89 1.19
C GLU A 158 -11.87 5.52 0.47
N CYS A 159 -10.76 6.13 0.90
CA CYS A 159 -9.41 5.81 0.45
C CYS A 159 -8.51 5.56 1.67
N ASN A 160 -7.62 4.58 1.55
CA ASN A 160 -6.63 4.28 2.59
C ASN A 160 -5.40 5.20 2.53
N GLU A 161 -5.34 6.07 1.53
CA GLU A 161 -4.30 7.10 1.40
C GLU A 161 -4.94 8.50 1.35
N PRO A 162 -4.19 9.52 1.78
CA PRO A 162 -4.62 10.91 1.60
C PRO A 162 -4.69 11.27 0.11
N LEU A 163 -5.66 12.10 -0.25
CA LEU A 163 -5.91 12.50 -1.63
C LEU A 163 -5.68 13.98 -1.84
N ASP A 164 -5.11 14.39 -2.97
CA ASP A 164 -4.95 15.81 -3.29
C ASP A 164 -6.34 16.42 -3.59
N PRO A 165 -6.86 17.33 -2.74
CA PRO A 165 -8.18 17.90 -2.96
C PRO A 165 -8.29 18.72 -4.24
N SER A 166 -7.18 19.25 -4.77
CA SER A 166 -7.16 20.02 -6.01
C SER A 166 -7.36 19.16 -7.26
N SER A 167 -7.18 17.85 -7.13
CA SER A 167 -7.40 16.87 -8.19
C SER A 167 -8.86 16.39 -8.29
N LEU A 168 -9.70 16.66 -7.28
CA LEU A 168 -11.12 16.29 -7.30
C LEU A 168 -11.94 17.28 -8.14
N ARG A 169 -12.40 16.82 -9.32
CA ARG A 169 -13.21 17.62 -10.24
C ARG A 169 -14.60 17.02 -10.41
N GLU A 170 -15.64 17.73 -9.96
CA GLU A 170 -17.03 17.24 -9.96
C GLU A 170 -17.51 16.84 -11.36
N GLU A 171 -17.06 17.55 -12.40
CA GLU A 171 -17.43 17.33 -13.80
C GLU A 171 -16.93 16.00 -14.38
N GLU A 172 -15.96 15.36 -13.74
CA GLU A 172 -15.42 14.06 -14.16
C GLU A 172 -16.32 12.90 -13.75
N PHE A 173 -17.30 13.15 -12.87
CA PHE A 173 -18.15 12.13 -12.27
C PHE A 173 -19.62 12.27 -12.66
N ARG A 174 -20.28 11.13 -12.85
CA ARG A 174 -21.74 11.08 -13.06
C ARG A 174 -22.32 9.75 -12.60
N ILE A 175 -23.60 9.76 -12.29
CA ILE A 175 -24.38 8.58 -11.93
C ILE A 175 -25.22 8.15 -13.14
N GLU A 176 -25.09 6.91 -13.59
CA GLU A 176 -25.91 6.32 -14.65
C GLU A 176 -26.79 5.19 -14.07
N ARG A 177 -28.06 5.10 -14.46
CA ARG A 177 -28.96 4.00 -14.07
C ARG A 177 -28.77 2.79 -14.97
N VAL A 178 -28.75 1.60 -14.39
CA VAL A 178 -28.63 0.32 -15.10
C VAL A 178 -30.03 -0.22 -15.41
N GLU A 179 -30.55 0.04 -16.61
CA GLU A 179 -31.80 -0.57 -17.11
C GLU A 179 -31.62 -1.12 -18.53
N SER A 180 -32.23 -2.28 -18.81
CA SER A 180 -32.26 -2.84 -20.16
C SER A 180 -33.31 -2.14 -21.01
N GLY A 181 -32.89 -1.34 -22.00
CA GLY A 181 -33.75 -0.91 -23.10
C GLY A 181 -34.57 0.38 -22.91
N ALA A 182 -34.33 1.15 -21.84
CA ALA A 182 -34.87 2.52 -21.69
C ALA A 182 -33.75 3.57 -21.79
N ALA A 183 -34.11 4.84 -22.04
CA ALA A 183 -33.15 5.93 -22.08
C ALA A 183 -32.34 6.01 -20.77
N ALA A 184 -31.01 6.04 -20.87
CA ALA A 184 -30.11 6.03 -19.71
C ALA A 184 -30.34 7.28 -18.84
N PHE A 185 -30.97 7.12 -17.68
CA PHE A 185 -30.97 8.18 -16.67
C PHE A 185 -29.51 8.47 -16.29
N THR A 186 -29.13 9.74 -16.41
CA THR A 186 -27.80 10.23 -16.04
C THR A 186 -27.97 11.43 -15.14
N CYS A 187 -27.26 11.44 -14.01
CA CYS A 187 -27.32 12.50 -13.02
C CYS A 187 -25.90 13.00 -12.72
N ARG A 188 -25.74 14.32 -12.56
CA ARG A 188 -24.48 14.90 -12.10
C ARG A 188 -24.35 14.71 -10.59
N VAL A 189 -23.15 14.87 -10.09
CA VAL A 189 -22.84 14.79 -8.66
C VAL A 189 -22.13 16.06 -8.21
N LYS A 190 -22.33 16.42 -6.95
CA LYS A 190 -21.44 17.33 -6.23
C LYS A 190 -20.52 16.49 -5.37
N ALA A 191 -19.23 16.79 -5.36
CA ALA A 191 -18.22 16.02 -4.66
C ALA A 191 -17.51 16.90 -3.63
N ARG A 192 -17.30 16.38 -2.42
CA ARG A 192 -16.50 17.07 -1.40
C ARG A 192 -15.81 16.09 -0.47
N PHE A 193 -14.67 16.49 0.07
CA PHE A 193 -14.03 15.75 1.14
C PHE A 193 -14.79 15.95 2.45
N LEU A 194 -15.03 14.85 3.16
CA LEU A 194 -15.48 14.83 4.56
C LEU A 194 -14.31 14.70 5.52
N ALA A 195 -13.24 14.03 5.08
CA ALA A 195 -12.01 13.82 5.83
C ALA A 195 -10.85 13.58 4.86
N ASN A 196 -9.64 13.99 5.23
CA ASN A 196 -8.43 13.77 4.44
C ASN A 196 -7.19 13.84 5.34
N HIS A 197 -6.88 12.74 5.99
CA HIS A 197 -5.86 12.69 7.03
C HIS A 197 -4.52 12.20 6.47
N PRO A 198 -3.38 12.74 6.94
CA PRO A 198 -2.08 12.17 6.63
C PRO A 198 -2.02 10.69 7.04
N GLU A 199 -1.27 9.91 6.29
CA GLU A 199 -1.09 8.48 6.57
C GLU A 199 -0.54 8.27 8.00
N GLY A 200 -1.06 7.27 8.72
CA GLY A 200 -0.65 6.96 10.09
C GLY A 200 -1.16 7.90 11.18
N SER A 201 -1.88 8.97 10.85
CA SER A 201 -2.48 9.88 11.84
C SER A 201 -3.78 9.37 12.47
N ARG A 202 -4.34 8.28 11.94
CA ARG A 202 -5.55 7.61 12.43
C ARG A 202 -5.29 6.13 12.73
N GLY A 203 -6.23 5.49 13.44
CA GLY A 203 -6.15 4.07 13.73
C GLY A 203 -6.15 3.21 12.45
N PRO A 204 -5.62 1.98 12.48
CA PRO A 204 -5.38 1.13 11.30
C PRO A 204 -6.65 0.66 10.55
N LEU A 205 -7.83 1.09 11.00
CA LEU A 205 -9.13 0.73 10.42
C LEU A 205 -9.92 1.96 9.94
N GLU A 206 -9.39 3.17 10.13
CA GLU A 206 -10.05 4.39 9.66
C GLU A 206 -9.47 4.81 8.31
N PRO A 207 -10.31 5.16 7.33
CA PRO A 207 -9.84 5.63 6.04
C PRO A 207 -9.10 6.97 6.21
N CYS A 208 -8.05 7.16 5.41
CA CYS A 208 -7.32 8.42 5.34
C CYS A 208 -8.19 9.50 4.69
N ALA A 209 -8.76 9.21 3.52
CA ALA A 209 -9.66 10.13 2.83
C ALA A 209 -11.09 9.60 2.72
N VAL A 210 -12.05 10.50 2.84
CA VAL A 210 -13.48 10.23 2.69
C VAL A 210 -14.08 11.27 1.78
N ILE A 211 -14.66 10.85 0.65
CA ILE A 211 -15.30 11.73 -0.33
C ILE A 211 -16.80 11.45 -0.34
N GLU A 212 -17.60 12.50 -0.21
CA GLU A 212 -19.04 12.46 -0.39
C GLU A 212 -19.40 12.88 -1.83
N PHE A 213 -20.18 12.04 -2.52
CA PHE A 213 -20.80 12.33 -3.81
C PHE A 213 -22.32 12.46 -3.64
N MET A 214 -22.81 13.69 -3.72
CA MET A 214 -24.22 14.02 -3.62
C MET A 214 -24.86 14.10 -5.01
N PRO A 215 -25.84 13.24 -5.35
CA PRO A 215 -26.59 13.37 -6.59
C PRO A 215 -27.27 14.74 -6.69
N THR A 216 -27.21 15.41 -7.85
CA THR A 216 -27.91 16.68 -8.06
C THR A 216 -29.42 16.51 -8.21
N GLU A 217 -29.86 15.29 -8.51
CA GLU A 217 -31.26 14.91 -8.67
C GLU A 217 -31.57 13.74 -7.74
N ARG A 218 -32.82 13.65 -7.30
CA ARG A 218 -33.27 12.55 -6.47
C ARG A 218 -33.25 11.25 -7.29
N LEU A 219 -32.48 10.27 -6.81
CA LEU A 219 -32.42 8.95 -7.44
C LEU A 219 -33.69 8.15 -7.12
N GLU A 220 -34.33 7.61 -8.15
CA GLU A 220 -35.42 6.66 -8.01
C GLU A 220 -34.91 5.29 -7.52
N PRO A 221 -35.77 4.41 -7.01
CA PRO A 221 -35.36 3.05 -6.68
C PRO A 221 -34.85 2.28 -7.91
N GLY A 222 -33.68 1.66 -7.80
CA GLY A 222 -33.04 0.94 -8.89
C GLY A 222 -31.55 0.70 -8.68
N SER A 223 -30.88 0.16 -9.69
CA SER A 223 -29.43 -0.05 -9.72
C SER A 223 -28.76 1.07 -10.50
N TYR A 224 -27.64 1.56 -9.96
CA TYR A 224 -26.92 2.71 -10.48
C TYR A 224 -25.41 2.44 -10.47
N LEU A 225 -24.70 3.18 -11.32
CA LEU A 225 -23.26 3.19 -11.46
C LEU A 225 -22.76 4.60 -11.24
N LEU A 226 -21.78 4.80 -10.35
CA LEU A 226 -20.96 6.00 -10.36
C LEU A 226 -19.82 5.79 -11.37
N LEU A 227 -19.75 6.69 -12.34
CA LEU A 227 -18.83 6.63 -13.47
C LEU A 227 -17.88 7.81 -13.45
N GLY A 228 -16.61 7.51 -13.63
CA GLY A 228 -15.56 8.48 -13.92
C GLY A 228 -15.28 8.57 -15.43
N SER A 229 -15.13 9.78 -15.96
CA SER A 229 -14.78 10.03 -17.37
C SER A 229 -13.54 10.91 -17.45
N GLY A 230 -12.36 10.30 -17.58
CA GLY A 230 -11.10 11.02 -17.57
C GLY A 230 -10.76 11.57 -16.19
N VAL A 231 -10.98 10.75 -15.15
CA VAL A 231 -10.78 11.15 -13.76
C VAL A 231 -9.30 11.45 -13.52
N THR A 232 -9.04 12.64 -12.97
CA THR A 232 -7.70 13.13 -12.63
C THR A 232 -7.43 13.11 -11.13
N LEU A 233 -8.30 12.47 -10.34
CA LEU A 233 -8.14 12.31 -8.89
C LEU A 233 -6.86 11.54 -8.56
N THR A 234 -6.00 12.14 -7.75
CA THR A 234 -4.71 11.59 -7.32
C THR A 234 -4.53 11.61 -5.80
N ASP A 235 -3.60 10.79 -5.30
CA ASP A 235 -3.05 10.91 -3.96
C ASP A 235 -2.15 12.16 -3.81
N TYR A 236 -1.52 12.32 -2.65
CA TYR A 236 -0.53 13.39 -2.41
C TYR A 236 0.76 13.24 -3.26
N GLY A 237 1.13 12.02 -3.63
CA GLY A 237 2.24 11.69 -4.53
C GLY A 237 1.94 11.85 -6.02
N GLY A 238 0.72 12.26 -6.38
CA GLY A 238 0.28 12.42 -7.77
C GLY A 238 -0.04 11.10 -8.50
N ASN A 239 -0.14 9.99 -7.78
CA ASN A 239 -0.55 8.73 -8.36
C ASN A 239 -2.07 8.69 -8.55
N PRO A 240 -2.57 8.15 -9.68
CA PRO A 240 -3.99 8.04 -9.93
C PRO A 240 -4.64 7.06 -8.96
N VAL A 241 -5.68 7.52 -8.25
CA VAL A 241 -6.42 6.68 -7.28
C VAL A 241 -7.74 6.17 -7.85
N TRP A 242 -8.18 6.74 -8.97
CA TRP A 242 -9.31 6.20 -9.71
C TRP A 242 -8.84 5.02 -10.59
N PRO A 243 -9.54 3.87 -10.61
CA PRO A 243 -9.14 2.73 -11.43
C PRO A 243 -9.05 3.13 -12.92
N ALA A 244 -7.84 3.07 -13.50
CA ALA A 244 -7.59 3.37 -14.91
C ALA A 244 -7.45 2.06 -15.72
N GLY A 245 -8.31 1.87 -16.72
CA GLY A 245 -8.27 0.69 -17.60
C GLY A 245 -9.43 0.64 -18.58
N LEU A 246 -9.19 0.13 -19.79
CA LEU A 246 -10.12 0.08 -20.93
C LEU A 246 -11.47 -0.58 -20.58
N GLY A 247 -12.43 0.27 -20.22
CA GLY A 247 -13.81 -0.13 -19.92
C GLY A 247 -14.21 0.37 -18.54
N ARG A 248 -14.90 1.52 -18.49
CA ARG A 248 -15.64 2.09 -17.35
C ARG A 248 -15.82 1.09 -16.20
N GLN A 249 -14.87 0.97 -15.25
CA GLN A 249 -15.12 0.21 -14.03
C GLN A 249 -15.97 1.09 -13.11
N PRO A 250 -17.28 0.82 -12.98
CA PRO A 250 -18.17 1.68 -12.23
C PRO A 250 -18.24 1.23 -10.77
N HIS A 251 -18.42 2.17 -9.85
CA HIS A 251 -18.88 1.81 -8.52
C HIS A 251 -20.39 1.55 -8.57
N ALA A 252 -20.79 0.28 -8.52
CA ALA A 252 -22.20 -0.11 -8.56
C ALA A 252 -22.86 0.02 -7.18
N PHE A 253 -24.07 0.58 -7.15
CA PHE A 253 -24.86 0.71 -5.93
C PHE A 253 -26.36 0.63 -6.23
N GLY A 254 -27.17 0.30 -5.21
CA GLY A 254 -28.62 0.24 -5.31
C GLY A 254 -29.31 1.36 -4.53
N VAL A 255 -30.50 1.76 -4.95
CA VAL A 255 -31.39 2.67 -4.21
C VAL A 255 -32.66 1.91 -3.83
N ARG A 256 -33.01 1.86 -2.53
CA ARG A 256 -34.17 1.10 -2.05
C ARG A 256 -35.50 1.78 -2.37
N ARG A 257 -36.53 0.99 -2.65
CA ARG A 257 -37.92 1.43 -2.45
C ARG A 257 -38.17 1.61 -0.94
N PRO A 258 -38.77 2.73 -0.51
CA PRO A 258 -39.35 2.76 0.83
C PRO A 258 -40.35 1.62 0.96
N PRO A 259 -40.32 0.81 2.02
CA PRO A 259 -41.28 -0.28 2.18
C PRO A 259 -42.71 0.28 2.24
N PRO A 260 -43.69 -0.35 1.58
CA PRO A 260 -45.09 -0.01 1.79
C PRO A 260 -45.46 -0.35 3.24
N SER A 261 -46.17 0.57 3.89
CA SER A 261 -46.67 0.38 5.25
C SER A 261 -47.50 -0.90 5.35
N GLY A 262 -46.98 -1.93 6.05
CA GLY A 262 -47.78 -3.10 6.45
C GLY A 262 -47.67 -4.39 5.62
N ALA A 263 -46.69 -4.54 4.71
CA ALA A 263 -46.45 -5.84 4.07
C ALA A 263 -45.56 -6.74 4.93
N GLY A 264 -46.07 -7.92 5.30
CA GLY A 264 -45.35 -8.96 6.06
C GLY A 264 -44.02 -9.35 5.41
N GLU A 265 -43.00 -9.47 6.26
CA GLU A 265 -41.60 -9.29 5.89
C GLU A 265 -40.95 -10.65 5.61
N LEU A 266 -40.64 -10.93 4.34
CA LEU A 266 -39.74 -12.03 3.98
C LEU A 266 -38.30 -11.69 4.41
N GLU A 267 -37.59 -12.67 5.00
CA GLU A 267 -36.15 -12.61 5.26
C GLU A 267 -35.41 -12.14 3.99
N SER A 268 -34.83 -10.94 4.03
CA SER A 268 -34.03 -10.42 2.93
C SER A 268 -32.69 -11.13 2.88
N GLN A 269 -32.48 -11.99 1.88
CA GLN A 269 -31.16 -12.55 1.58
C GLN A 269 -30.28 -11.50 0.92
N ALA A 270 -29.07 -11.34 1.43
CA ALA A 270 -28.03 -10.49 0.86
C ALA A 270 -26.87 -11.36 0.34
N HIS A 271 -26.12 -10.84 -0.62
CA HIS A 271 -24.93 -11.48 -1.13
C HIS A 271 -23.85 -10.44 -1.43
N TYR A 272 -22.60 -10.89 -1.39
CA TYR A 272 -21.41 -10.15 -1.78
C TYR A 272 -20.57 -11.05 -2.67
N GLN A 273 -20.15 -10.57 -3.84
CA GLN A 273 -19.32 -11.34 -4.75
C GLN A 273 -17.93 -10.73 -4.84
N LEU A 274 -16.95 -11.45 -4.32
CA LEU A 274 -15.54 -11.24 -4.64
C LEU A 274 -15.36 -11.61 -6.11
N SER A 275 -15.12 -10.60 -6.95
CA SER A 275 -14.93 -10.76 -8.40
C SER A 275 -13.46 -10.63 -8.80
N PHE A 276 -12.56 -10.44 -7.84
CA PHE A 276 -11.11 -10.29 -8.06
C PHE A 276 -10.72 -9.16 -9.03
N LEU A 277 -11.65 -8.27 -9.34
CA LEU A 277 -11.41 -7.06 -10.14
C LEU A 277 -10.92 -5.91 -9.28
N ASP A 278 -11.30 -5.89 -7.99
CA ASP A 278 -10.91 -4.89 -7.02
C ASP A 278 -9.79 -5.43 -6.12
N ARG A 279 -8.58 -4.90 -6.29
CA ARG A 279 -7.41 -5.30 -5.49
C ARG A 279 -7.49 -4.81 -4.04
N THR A 280 -8.33 -3.82 -3.74
CA THR A 280 -8.53 -3.31 -2.37
C THR A 280 -9.31 -4.29 -1.48
N GLU A 281 -10.00 -5.25 -2.10
CA GLU A 281 -10.67 -6.34 -1.40
C GLU A 281 -9.68 -7.34 -0.76
N PHE A 282 -8.36 -7.16 -0.92
CA PHE A 282 -7.35 -8.12 -0.46
C PHE A 282 -6.20 -7.48 0.32
N LEU A 283 -5.73 -8.21 1.33
CA LEU A 283 -4.62 -7.82 2.18
C LEU A 283 -3.33 -8.32 1.55
N SER A 284 -2.34 -7.43 1.44
CA SER A 284 -0.96 -7.77 1.05
C SER A 284 -0.18 -8.47 2.17
N VAL A 285 -0.85 -9.20 3.06
CA VAL A 285 -0.25 -9.84 4.25
C VAL A 285 0.26 -11.24 3.91
N ALA A 286 1.44 -11.59 4.42
CA ALA A 286 1.97 -12.95 4.27
C ALA A 286 1.08 -13.95 5.01
N VAL A 287 0.81 -15.10 4.39
CA VAL A 287 0.06 -16.20 5.01
C VAL A 287 1.07 -17.24 5.54
N PRO A 288 1.12 -17.51 6.85
CA PRO A 288 2.04 -18.49 7.40
C PRO A 288 1.84 -19.89 6.78
N GLY A 289 2.94 -20.53 6.38
CA GLY A 289 2.93 -21.88 5.79
C GLY A 289 2.58 -21.93 4.31
N THR A 290 2.71 -20.82 3.59
CA THR A 290 2.59 -20.74 2.12
C THR A 290 3.95 -20.37 1.50
N ASP A 291 4.12 -20.72 0.23
CA ASP A 291 5.28 -20.33 -0.56
C ASP A 291 5.23 -18.86 -0.99
N GLY A 292 4.02 -18.29 -1.08
CA GLY A 292 3.82 -16.88 -1.38
C GLY A 292 2.36 -16.49 -1.55
N LEU A 293 2.17 -15.29 -2.09
CA LEU A 293 0.87 -14.77 -2.46
C LEU A 293 0.46 -15.19 -3.87
N ALA A 294 -0.82 -15.53 -4.02
CA ALA A 294 -1.43 -15.76 -5.33
C ALA A 294 -1.57 -14.42 -6.08
N HIS A 295 -1.56 -14.49 -7.42
CA HIS A 295 -1.52 -13.32 -8.28
C HIS A 295 -2.92 -12.95 -8.79
N TRP A 296 -3.24 -11.66 -8.71
CA TRP A 296 -4.42 -11.08 -9.33
C TRP A 296 -4.13 -10.62 -10.73
N SER A 297 -4.83 -11.23 -11.69
CA SER A 297 -4.84 -10.72 -13.05
C SER A 297 -5.89 -9.62 -13.19
N ASP A 298 -5.64 -8.67 -14.09
CA ASP A 298 -6.60 -7.61 -14.42
C ASP A 298 -7.90 -8.15 -15.07
N GLY A 299 -7.92 -9.46 -15.39
CA GLY A 299 -9.08 -10.17 -15.90
C GLY A 299 -10.08 -10.63 -14.84
N GLY A 300 -9.90 -10.28 -13.56
CA GLY A 300 -10.81 -10.69 -12.49
C GLY A 300 -10.65 -12.16 -12.09
N VAL A 301 -9.41 -12.66 -12.15
CA VAL A 301 -9.10 -14.04 -11.79
C VAL A 301 -7.92 -14.06 -10.83
N LEU A 302 -8.11 -14.75 -9.70
CA LEU A 302 -7.03 -15.12 -8.80
C LEU A 302 -6.32 -16.35 -9.36
N SER A 303 -5.03 -16.23 -9.64
CA SER A 303 -4.26 -17.20 -10.40
C SER A 303 -2.84 -17.39 -9.84
N VAL A 304 -2.11 -18.34 -10.43
CA VAL A 304 -0.70 -18.57 -10.13
C VAL A 304 0.15 -17.85 -11.17
N ARG A 305 0.95 -16.87 -10.76
CA ARG A 305 2.02 -16.30 -11.58
C ARG A 305 3.33 -16.97 -11.19
N PHE A 306 3.87 -17.80 -12.07
CA PHE A 306 5.11 -18.54 -11.83
C PHE A 306 6.12 -18.20 -12.93
N PRO A 307 7.26 -17.57 -12.60
CA PRO A 307 8.31 -17.30 -13.57
C PRO A 307 8.90 -18.62 -14.08
N LYS A 308 8.94 -18.84 -15.39
CA LYS A 308 9.72 -19.92 -16.00
C LYS A 308 11.16 -19.94 -15.50
N ALA A 309 11.71 -18.76 -15.25
CA ALA A 309 13.03 -18.55 -14.69
C ALA A 309 13.18 -18.97 -13.21
N ALA A 310 12.13 -19.42 -12.49
CA ALA A 310 12.26 -19.95 -11.13
C ALA A 310 13.00 -21.31 -11.09
N GLY A 311 13.21 -21.94 -12.26
CA GLY A 311 14.06 -23.11 -12.43
C GLY A 311 13.38 -24.45 -12.11
N GLU A 312 14.17 -25.51 -12.18
CA GLU A 312 13.70 -26.90 -12.04
C GLU A 312 13.87 -27.47 -10.63
N GLY A 313 14.36 -26.67 -9.67
CA GLY A 313 14.52 -27.08 -8.28
C GLY A 313 15.51 -28.24 -8.07
N ALA A 314 16.53 -28.35 -8.94
CA ALA A 314 17.49 -29.46 -8.96
C ALA A 314 18.18 -29.76 -7.61
N HIS A 315 18.29 -28.78 -6.73
CA HIS A 315 19.00 -28.90 -5.46
C HIS A 315 18.09 -29.13 -4.24
N GLY A 316 16.78 -29.33 -4.42
CA GLY A 316 15.86 -29.52 -3.29
C GLY A 316 15.75 -28.28 -2.41
N ALA A 317 15.41 -28.45 -1.14
CA ALA A 317 15.31 -27.33 -0.19
C ALA A 317 16.70 -26.96 0.37
N LEU A 318 17.05 -25.68 0.37
CA LEU A 318 18.37 -25.20 0.80
C LEU A 318 18.28 -24.16 1.93
N ASP A 319 19.14 -24.33 2.94
CA ASP A 319 19.50 -23.33 3.95
C ASP A 319 20.98 -22.96 3.73
N LEU A 320 21.22 -21.79 3.12
CA LEU A 320 22.55 -21.37 2.68
C LEU A 320 23.37 -20.85 3.86
N ARG A 321 24.64 -21.23 3.87
CA ARG A 321 25.63 -20.81 4.88
C ARG A 321 27.03 -20.77 4.25
N GLY A 322 27.82 -19.77 4.61
CA GLY A 322 29.21 -19.66 4.15
C GLY A 322 29.32 -19.23 2.69
N LEU A 323 30.29 -19.80 1.96
CA LEU A 323 30.53 -19.47 0.56
C LEU A 323 29.56 -20.23 -0.37
N GLU A 324 28.92 -19.52 -1.29
CA GLU A 324 28.11 -20.06 -2.37
C GLU A 324 28.63 -19.53 -3.72
N ASP A 325 29.48 -20.32 -4.38
CA ASP A 325 30.19 -19.92 -5.60
C ASP A 325 29.58 -20.47 -6.88
N ARG A 326 28.38 -21.07 -6.84
CA ARG A 326 27.66 -21.48 -8.05
C ARG A 326 27.09 -20.27 -8.78
N HIS A 327 27.17 -20.29 -10.11
CA HIS A 327 26.65 -19.19 -10.95
C HIS A 327 25.13 -19.22 -11.05
N ASP A 328 24.53 -20.40 -10.93
CA ASP A 328 23.11 -20.62 -11.08
C ASP A 328 22.63 -21.69 -10.09
N LEU A 329 22.02 -21.23 -8.99
CA LEU A 329 21.54 -22.07 -7.92
C LEU A 329 20.04 -22.27 -8.04
N GLN A 330 19.60 -23.50 -8.30
CA GLN A 330 18.18 -23.83 -8.49
C GLN A 330 17.64 -24.71 -7.35
N ALA A 331 16.83 -24.14 -6.48
CA ALA A 331 16.25 -24.80 -5.32
C ALA A 331 14.73 -24.96 -5.44
N THR A 332 14.14 -25.82 -4.60
CA THR A 332 12.69 -25.88 -4.41
C THR A 332 12.23 -24.81 -3.41
N THR A 333 13.03 -24.57 -2.36
CA THR A 333 12.95 -23.42 -1.44
C THR A 333 14.36 -22.97 -1.09
N LEU A 334 14.57 -21.67 -0.88
CA LEU A 334 15.87 -21.13 -0.51
C LEU A 334 15.73 -20.26 0.74
N SER A 335 16.60 -20.49 1.71
CA SER A 335 16.63 -19.71 2.94
C SER A 335 18.04 -19.32 3.37
N VAL A 336 18.17 -18.18 4.03
CA VAL A 336 19.36 -17.76 4.79
C VAL A 336 18.89 -17.48 6.21
N ALA A 337 19.17 -18.39 7.13
CA ALA A 337 18.69 -18.28 8.51
C ALA A 337 19.21 -17.03 9.24
N LYS A 338 18.45 -16.54 10.22
CA LYS A 338 18.87 -15.41 11.06
C LYS A 338 20.22 -15.71 11.73
N GLY A 339 21.17 -14.78 11.58
CA GLY A 339 22.54 -14.92 12.08
C GLY A 339 23.48 -15.71 11.16
N ALA A 340 22.99 -16.33 10.08
CA ALA A 340 23.83 -16.88 9.04
C ALA A 340 24.46 -15.77 8.19
N GLN A 341 25.65 -16.06 7.66
CA GLN A 341 26.41 -15.20 6.76
C GLN A 341 26.66 -16.00 5.49
N VAL A 342 26.22 -15.47 4.35
CA VAL A 342 26.40 -16.10 3.03
C VAL A 342 27.12 -15.13 2.12
N ASP A 343 28.20 -15.59 1.50
CA ASP A 343 28.95 -14.85 0.47
C ASP A 343 28.73 -15.53 -0.88
N LEU A 344 28.21 -14.78 -1.86
CA LEU A 344 27.98 -15.23 -3.24
C LEU A 344 29.26 -15.26 -4.09
N GLY A 345 30.41 -15.06 -3.45
CA GLY A 345 31.72 -15.11 -4.04
C GLY A 345 32.11 -13.83 -4.78
N ALA A 346 33.43 -13.67 -4.95
CA ALA A 346 34.03 -12.53 -5.64
C ALA A 346 34.22 -12.73 -7.16
N GLY A 347 33.79 -13.88 -7.70
CA GLY A 347 33.95 -14.17 -9.12
C GLY A 347 33.14 -13.19 -10.01
N PRO A 348 33.67 -12.84 -11.20
CA PRO A 348 32.92 -12.06 -12.19
C PRO A 348 31.69 -12.84 -12.68
N GLY A 349 30.86 -12.16 -13.47
CA GLY A 349 29.73 -12.80 -14.17
C GLY A 349 28.41 -12.84 -13.41
N LEU A 350 27.43 -13.50 -14.01
CA LEU A 350 26.06 -13.53 -13.50
C LEU A 350 25.97 -14.49 -12.29
N ARG A 351 25.27 -14.06 -11.24
CA ARG A 351 24.85 -14.90 -10.10
C ARG A 351 23.34 -14.94 -10.04
N VAL A 352 22.76 -16.13 -10.17
CA VAL A 352 21.32 -16.34 -10.05
C VAL A 352 21.02 -17.29 -8.90
N LEU A 353 20.24 -16.82 -7.94
CA LEU A 353 19.66 -17.64 -6.88
C LEU A 353 18.17 -17.76 -7.18
N ARG A 354 17.70 -18.97 -7.48
CA ARG A 354 16.31 -19.20 -7.83
C ARG A 354 15.69 -20.32 -6.98
N ALA A 355 14.45 -20.13 -6.57
CA ALA A 355 13.65 -21.14 -5.90
C ALA A 355 12.27 -21.28 -6.54
N GLN A 356 11.75 -22.50 -6.64
CA GLN A 356 10.40 -22.76 -7.14
C GLN A 356 9.33 -22.20 -6.19
N GLY A 357 9.51 -22.34 -4.88
CA GLY A 357 8.64 -21.76 -3.86
C GLY A 357 9.20 -20.43 -3.36
N ARG A 358 9.30 -20.32 -2.04
CA ARG A 358 9.78 -19.12 -1.36
C ARG A 358 11.31 -18.96 -1.37
N VAL A 359 11.76 -17.71 -1.47
CA VAL A 359 13.12 -17.27 -1.10
C VAL A 359 13.04 -16.43 0.17
N HIS A 360 13.78 -16.78 1.23
CA HIS A 360 13.74 -16.07 2.50
C HIS A 360 15.13 -15.75 3.06
N ILE A 361 15.46 -14.46 3.13
CA ILE A 361 16.75 -13.95 3.62
C ILE A 361 16.54 -13.30 4.99
N ALA A 362 16.74 -14.06 6.07
CA ALA A 362 16.67 -13.56 7.45
C ALA A 362 18.05 -13.26 8.06
N GLY A 363 19.11 -13.82 7.49
CA GLY A 363 20.51 -13.53 7.83
C GLY A 363 21.14 -12.50 6.88
N HIS A 364 22.45 -12.60 6.68
CA HIS A 364 23.19 -11.75 5.75
C HIS A 364 23.53 -12.49 4.47
N LEU A 365 23.19 -11.91 3.33
CA LEU A 365 23.54 -12.37 2.00
C LEU A 365 24.36 -11.28 1.30
N GLY A 366 25.64 -11.56 1.08
CA GLY A 366 26.62 -10.62 0.55
C GLY A 366 27.14 -11.01 -0.83
N ARG A 367 27.49 -10.03 -1.66
CA ARG A 367 28.33 -10.24 -2.85
C ARG A 367 29.24 -9.06 -3.13
N ARG A 368 30.54 -9.32 -3.32
CA ARG A 368 31.54 -8.30 -3.68
C ARG A 368 32.50 -8.77 -4.76
N ILE A 369 32.41 -8.22 -5.98
CA ILE A 369 33.30 -8.62 -7.10
C ILE A 369 34.70 -7.95 -7.02
N SER A 370 34.86 -6.84 -6.29
CA SER A 370 36.13 -6.12 -6.16
C SER A 370 36.39 -5.71 -4.70
N GLN A 371 37.65 -5.73 -4.27
CA GLN A 371 38.09 -5.35 -2.92
C GLN A 371 38.09 -3.84 -2.66
N THR A 372 37.77 -3.01 -3.66
CA THR A 372 37.59 -1.57 -3.43
C THR A 372 36.24 -1.34 -2.77
N ASP A 373 36.26 -0.88 -1.51
CA ASP A 373 35.06 -0.54 -0.71
C ASP A 373 34.20 0.58 -1.31
N GLU A 374 34.66 1.26 -2.36
CA GLU A 374 33.83 2.22 -3.08
C GLU A 374 32.94 1.50 -4.11
N PRO A 375 31.60 1.67 -4.04
CA PRO A 375 30.71 1.31 -5.12
C PRO A 375 31.12 2.16 -6.32
N ARG A 376 31.97 1.61 -7.18
CA ARG A 376 32.13 2.18 -8.51
C ARG A 376 30.75 2.09 -9.13
N PRO A 377 30.16 3.19 -9.64
CA PRO A 377 29.05 3.03 -10.56
C PRO A 377 29.57 2.05 -11.60
N GLY A 378 28.97 0.85 -11.65
CA GLY A 378 29.21 -0.08 -12.74
C GLY A 378 29.15 0.72 -14.03
N PRO A 379 29.98 0.41 -15.05
CA PRO A 379 30.00 1.19 -16.29
C PRO A 379 28.56 1.49 -16.65
N ALA A 380 28.18 2.77 -16.70
CA ALA A 380 26.83 3.18 -17.04
C ALA A 380 26.50 2.41 -18.30
N ILE A 381 25.69 1.35 -18.20
CA ILE A 381 25.50 0.42 -19.30
C ILE A 381 24.87 1.29 -20.39
N PRO A 382 25.57 1.61 -21.49
CA PRO A 382 25.05 2.60 -22.42
C PRO A 382 23.85 1.97 -23.13
N GLY A 383 22.64 2.43 -22.79
CA GLY A 383 21.38 1.85 -23.25
C GLY A 383 20.71 1.02 -22.16
N HIS A 384 19.37 1.03 -22.10
CA HIS A 384 18.62 0.13 -21.23
C HIS A 384 19.11 -1.32 -21.48
N PRO A 385 19.48 -2.10 -20.44
CA PRO A 385 19.92 -3.49 -20.61
C PRO A 385 18.78 -4.42 -21.05
N TYR A 386 17.58 -3.89 -21.24
CA TYR A 386 16.37 -4.60 -21.61
C TYR A 386 16.00 -4.25 -23.05
N VAL A 387 15.55 -5.24 -23.80
CA VAL A 387 14.83 -5.01 -25.05
C VAL A 387 13.33 -4.98 -24.72
N ASP A 388 12.60 -4.00 -25.24
CA ASP A 388 11.15 -3.88 -24.98
C ASP A 388 10.43 -5.21 -25.25
N GLY A 389 9.70 -5.71 -24.26
CA GLY A 389 9.00 -7.00 -24.30
C GLY A 389 9.86 -8.27 -24.26
N GLU A 390 11.16 -8.17 -23.93
CA GLU A 390 12.04 -9.33 -23.72
C GLU A 390 11.56 -10.18 -22.53
N SER A 391 11.58 -11.50 -22.67
CA SER A 391 11.21 -12.38 -21.56
C SER A 391 12.35 -12.47 -20.53
N LEU A 392 12.02 -12.74 -19.27
CA LEU A 392 13.03 -12.87 -18.21
C LEU A 392 14.04 -13.98 -18.53
N SER A 393 13.62 -15.11 -19.10
CA SER A 393 14.55 -16.19 -19.47
C SER A 393 15.47 -15.78 -20.62
N GLN A 394 14.96 -15.07 -21.64
CA GLN A 394 15.78 -14.55 -22.74
C GLN A 394 16.85 -13.59 -22.22
N TRP A 395 16.46 -12.68 -21.34
CA TRP A 395 17.37 -11.74 -20.70
C TRP A 395 18.45 -12.46 -19.88
N LEU A 396 18.08 -13.48 -19.08
CA LEU A 396 19.04 -14.27 -18.29
C LEU A 396 20.03 -15.05 -19.18
N GLU A 397 19.58 -15.58 -20.31
CA GLU A 397 20.43 -16.26 -21.28
C GLU A 397 21.45 -15.31 -21.89
N ARG A 398 21.01 -14.11 -22.30
CA ARG A 398 21.87 -13.06 -22.84
C ARG A 398 22.86 -12.53 -21.80
N ALA A 399 22.39 -12.20 -20.61
CA ALA A 399 23.23 -11.75 -19.50
C ALA A 399 24.31 -12.79 -19.13
N ARG A 400 23.99 -14.09 -19.22
CA ARG A 400 24.97 -15.17 -19.01
C ARG A 400 25.97 -15.26 -20.17
N ALA A 401 25.51 -15.17 -21.42
CA ALA A 401 26.37 -15.24 -22.60
C ALA A 401 27.37 -14.07 -22.67
N GLU A 402 26.97 -12.90 -22.19
CA GLU A 402 27.79 -11.69 -22.13
C GLU A 402 28.56 -11.51 -20.81
N ASP A 403 28.49 -12.49 -19.90
CA ASP A 403 29.16 -12.50 -18.59
C ASP A 403 28.89 -11.25 -17.72
N TRP A 404 27.62 -10.80 -17.71
CA TRP A 404 27.23 -9.61 -16.97
C TRP A 404 27.36 -9.82 -15.46
N PRO A 405 27.94 -8.86 -14.70
CA PRO A 405 28.22 -9.01 -13.29
C PRO A 405 27.00 -8.81 -12.38
N TRP A 406 25.81 -9.30 -12.76
CA TRP A 406 24.55 -9.06 -12.05
C TRP A 406 24.31 -10.08 -10.94
N THR A 407 23.62 -9.65 -9.89
CA THR A 407 23.03 -10.54 -8.88
C THR A 407 21.53 -10.59 -9.07
N VAL A 408 20.97 -11.79 -9.18
CA VAL A 408 19.56 -12.01 -9.46
C VAL A 408 18.98 -12.97 -8.43
N LEU A 409 17.88 -12.58 -7.80
CA LEU A 409 17.10 -13.43 -6.90
C LEU A 409 15.72 -13.68 -7.52
N ILE A 410 15.33 -14.94 -7.63
CA ILE A 410 14.06 -15.35 -8.26
C ILE A 410 13.30 -16.29 -7.32
N ALA A 411 12.10 -15.91 -6.92
CA ALA A 411 11.16 -16.77 -6.23
C ALA A 411 9.96 -17.11 -7.13
N GLY A 412 9.57 -18.38 -7.21
CA GLY A 412 8.29 -18.74 -7.82
C GLY A 412 7.09 -18.40 -6.93
N GLY A 413 7.30 -18.31 -5.62
CA GLY A 413 6.37 -17.70 -4.65
C GLY A 413 6.81 -16.30 -4.23
N ASP A 414 6.85 -16.03 -2.91
CA ASP A 414 7.30 -14.77 -2.34
C ASP A 414 8.83 -14.72 -2.22
N LEU A 415 9.38 -13.51 -2.38
CA LEU A 415 10.75 -13.16 -2.04
C LEU A 415 10.73 -12.28 -0.78
N VAL A 416 11.30 -12.77 0.31
CA VAL A 416 11.26 -12.10 1.62
C VAL A 416 12.66 -11.81 2.13
N ILE A 417 12.93 -10.56 2.47
CA ILE A 417 14.21 -10.07 2.98
C ILE A 417 13.97 -9.37 4.32
N ASP A 418 14.21 -10.10 5.42
CA ASP A 418 14.12 -9.58 6.79
C ASP A 418 15.51 -9.19 7.33
N GLY A 419 16.57 -9.78 6.76
CA GLY A 419 17.97 -9.55 7.13
C GLY A 419 18.66 -8.54 6.22
N ASP A 420 19.92 -8.81 5.87
CA ASP A 420 20.74 -7.92 5.06
C ASP A 420 21.03 -8.56 3.69
N LEU A 421 20.74 -7.84 2.61
CA LEU A 421 21.19 -8.15 1.25
C LEU A 421 22.16 -7.05 0.81
N VAL A 422 23.46 -7.36 0.74
CA VAL A 422 24.51 -6.37 0.45
C VAL A 422 25.30 -6.79 -0.77
N VAL A 423 25.10 -6.12 -1.89
CA VAL A 423 25.76 -6.44 -3.16
C VAL A 423 26.43 -5.19 -3.74
N ASN A 424 27.60 -5.34 -4.36
CA ASN A 424 28.25 -4.21 -5.08
C ASN A 424 28.00 -4.26 -6.60
N THR A 425 26.92 -4.93 -7.00
CA THR A 425 26.54 -5.24 -8.38
C THR A 425 25.12 -4.77 -8.67
N PRO A 426 24.73 -4.60 -9.95
CA PRO A 426 23.34 -4.56 -10.34
C PRO A 426 22.51 -5.69 -9.70
N LEU A 427 21.33 -5.35 -9.17
CA LEU A 427 20.47 -6.26 -8.43
C LEU A 427 19.08 -6.36 -9.05
N LEU A 428 18.69 -7.56 -9.49
CA LEU A 428 17.35 -7.86 -9.97
C LEU A 428 16.62 -8.79 -8.99
N LEU A 429 15.46 -8.36 -8.50
CA LEU A 429 14.60 -9.12 -7.61
C LEU A 429 13.32 -9.52 -8.37
N VAL A 430 13.02 -10.81 -8.40
CA VAL A 430 11.86 -11.37 -9.11
C VAL A 430 11.06 -12.25 -8.16
N ALA A 431 9.74 -12.09 -8.16
CA ALA A 431 8.83 -12.95 -7.42
C ALA A 431 7.59 -13.30 -8.27
N GLY A 432 7.14 -14.54 -8.22
CA GLY A 432 5.82 -14.92 -8.72
C GLY A 432 4.71 -14.29 -7.87
N GLY A 433 4.90 -14.36 -6.55
CA GLY A 433 4.12 -13.66 -5.53
C GLY A 433 4.69 -12.26 -5.23
N TRP A 434 4.83 -11.92 -3.96
CA TRP A 434 5.26 -10.59 -3.50
C TRP A 434 6.75 -10.50 -3.18
N ILE A 435 7.32 -9.30 -3.41
CA ILE A 435 8.63 -8.91 -2.88
C ILE A 435 8.41 -8.15 -1.57
N ARG A 436 8.99 -8.65 -0.47
CA ARG A 436 8.83 -8.08 0.89
C ARG A 436 10.19 -7.76 1.46
N VAL A 437 10.44 -6.49 1.74
CA VAL A 437 11.71 -6.04 2.33
C VAL A 437 11.47 -5.30 3.64
N GLU A 438 11.65 -6.00 4.75
CA GLU A 438 11.67 -5.40 6.10
C GLU A 438 13.11 -5.09 6.55
N GLY A 439 14.06 -5.85 6.02
CA GLY A 439 15.48 -5.73 6.29
C GLY A 439 16.18 -4.58 5.56
N ARG A 440 17.46 -4.76 5.27
CA ARG A 440 18.28 -3.80 4.51
C ARG A 440 18.68 -4.40 3.17
N VAL A 441 18.50 -3.63 2.10
CA VAL A 441 19.02 -3.93 0.77
C VAL A 441 20.00 -2.81 0.41
N ASP A 442 21.26 -3.18 0.19
CA ASP A 442 22.35 -2.26 -0.12
C ASP A 442 22.98 -2.68 -1.45
N GLN A 443 22.87 -1.79 -2.44
CA GLN A 443 23.34 -1.98 -3.80
C GLN A 443 23.78 -0.62 -4.37
N PRO A 444 24.52 -0.58 -5.48
CA PRO A 444 24.87 0.69 -6.12
C PRO A 444 23.59 1.51 -6.43
N PRO A 445 23.57 2.83 -6.15
CA PRO A 445 22.40 3.67 -6.38
C PRO A 445 21.87 3.59 -7.82
N GLY A 446 20.55 3.49 -7.99
CA GLY A 446 19.91 3.36 -9.29
C GLY A 446 20.15 2.01 -9.99
N GLN A 447 20.65 1.00 -9.26
CA GLN A 447 20.90 -0.35 -9.78
C GLN A 447 20.08 -1.43 -9.08
N LEU A 448 18.84 -1.09 -8.70
CA LEU A 448 17.86 -2.02 -8.17
C LEU A 448 16.67 -2.13 -9.12
N TRP A 449 16.34 -3.36 -9.51
CA TRP A 449 15.19 -3.66 -10.38
C TRP A 449 14.26 -4.65 -9.71
N LEU A 450 12.95 -4.36 -9.78
CA LEU A 450 11.91 -5.19 -9.21
C LEU A 450 10.99 -5.70 -10.32
N LEU A 451 10.88 -7.01 -10.43
CA LEU A 451 9.98 -7.68 -11.37
C LEU A 451 8.92 -8.47 -10.60
N SER A 452 8.11 -7.75 -9.85
CA SER A 452 6.85 -8.17 -9.23
C SER A 452 6.20 -6.98 -8.51
N GLU A 453 5.05 -7.22 -7.90
CA GLU A 453 4.45 -6.32 -6.92
C GLU A 453 5.14 -6.47 -5.56
N GLY A 454 5.23 -5.37 -4.81
CA GLY A 454 5.83 -5.32 -3.48
C GLY A 454 6.90 -4.24 -3.33
N GLY A 455 7.63 -4.30 -2.21
CA GLY A 455 8.61 -3.28 -1.83
C GLY A 455 8.96 -3.34 -0.35
N GLY A 456 9.48 -2.23 0.17
CA GLY A 456 9.81 -2.07 1.58
C GLY A 456 10.30 -0.66 1.91
N LEU A 457 10.02 -0.19 3.12
CA LEU A 457 10.37 1.16 3.60
C LEU A 457 11.89 1.47 3.57
N ARG A 458 12.71 0.42 3.46
CA ARG A 458 14.18 0.51 3.43
C ARG A 458 14.79 0.12 2.09
N MET A 459 13.97 0.10 1.03
CA MET A 459 14.46 -0.06 -0.33
C MET A 459 14.88 1.29 -0.91
N ASP A 460 15.78 1.24 -1.88
CA ASP A 460 16.19 2.41 -2.65
C ASP A 460 14.95 2.98 -3.38
N PRO A 461 14.58 4.25 -3.14
CA PRO A 461 13.43 4.87 -3.80
C PRO A 461 13.64 5.01 -5.32
N THR A 462 14.86 4.81 -5.82
CA THR A 462 15.19 4.79 -7.24
C THR A 462 15.07 3.41 -7.88
N ALA A 463 14.52 2.41 -7.16
CA ALA A 463 14.21 1.11 -7.73
C ALA A 463 13.33 1.27 -8.98
N THR A 464 13.70 0.58 -10.06
CA THR A 464 12.96 0.66 -11.34
C THR A 464 12.28 -0.65 -11.67
N VAL A 465 11.13 -0.59 -12.34
CA VAL A 465 10.47 -1.78 -12.90
C VAL A 465 10.94 -1.92 -14.33
N PRO A 466 11.70 -2.99 -14.68
CA PRO A 466 12.13 -3.20 -16.04
C PRO A 466 10.97 -3.68 -16.91
N ASP A 467 10.99 -3.36 -18.21
CA ASP A 467 10.02 -3.88 -19.19
C ASP A 467 10.35 -5.33 -19.61
N LEU A 468 10.49 -6.21 -18.61
CA LEU A 468 10.69 -7.64 -18.79
C LEU A 468 9.36 -8.37 -18.60
N VAL A 469 9.10 -9.36 -19.46
CA VAL A 469 7.90 -10.19 -19.34
C VAL A 469 8.22 -11.41 -18.47
N ILE A 470 7.42 -11.65 -17.42
CA ILE A 470 7.44 -12.91 -16.67
C ILE A 470 6.63 -13.95 -17.45
N GLU A 471 7.31 -14.83 -18.16
CA GLU A 471 6.70 -15.91 -18.91
C GLU A 471 6.35 -17.11 -18.03
N ALA A 472 5.24 -17.77 -18.36
CA ALA A 472 4.88 -19.06 -17.79
C ALA A 472 5.78 -20.18 -18.34
N PRO A 473 5.97 -21.29 -17.61
CA PRO A 473 6.80 -22.40 -18.07
C PRO A 473 6.06 -23.24 -19.14
N ASP A 474 6.82 -23.81 -20.09
CA ASP A 474 6.28 -24.61 -21.21
C ASP A 474 5.70 -25.97 -20.75
N GLY A 475 6.11 -26.43 -19.58
CA GLY A 475 5.64 -27.61 -18.87
C GLY A 475 5.72 -27.35 -17.37
N ASN A 476 5.29 -28.28 -16.52
CA ASN A 476 5.32 -28.04 -15.08
C ASN A 476 6.69 -28.41 -14.48
N PRO A 477 7.50 -27.43 -14.04
CA PRO A 477 8.87 -27.69 -13.60
C PRO A 477 8.94 -28.16 -12.15
N LEU A 478 7.82 -28.11 -11.41
CA LEU A 478 7.79 -28.26 -9.97
C LEU A 478 8.27 -29.64 -9.51
N LYS A 479 9.13 -29.66 -8.50
CA LYS A 479 9.52 -30.90 -7.78
C LYS A 479 8.67 -31.16 -6.54
N GLN A 480 7.99 -30.14 -6.05
CA GLN A 480 7.08 -30.20 -4.90
C GLN A 480 5.83 -29.36 -5.16
N THR A 481 4.78 -29.58 -4.36
CA THR A 481 3.57 -28.77 -4.47
C THR A 481 3.88 -27.31 -4.14
N LEU A 482 3.57 -26.41 -5.07
CA LEU A 482 3.60 -24.96 -4.84
C LEU A 482 2.29 -24.56 -4.16
N HIS A 483 2.38 -23.89 -3.02
CA HIS A 483 1.23 -23.47 -2.22
C HIS A 483 1.19 -21.94 -2.10
N LEU A 484 0.27 -21.30 -2.83
CA LEU A 484 0.07 -19.86 -2.78
C LEU A 484 -1.25 -19.54 -2.07
N ALA A 485 -1.33 -18.36 -1.44
CA ALA A 485 -2.56 -17.94 -0.78
C ALA A 485 -2.87 -16.46 -0.98
N ALA A 486 -4.08 -16.09 -0.62
CA ALA A 486 -4.66 -14.78 -0.76
C ALA A 486 -5.67 -14.59 0.37
N VAL A 487 -5.74 -13.39 0.95
CA VAL A 487 -6.67 -13.11 2.06
C VAL A 487 -7.43 -11.85 1.78
N SER A 488 -8.76 -11.91 1.82
CA SER A 488 -9.58 -10.72 1.62
C SER A 488 -9.47 -9.76 2.82
N ALA A 489 -9.78 -8.49 2.59
CA ALA A 489 -10.22 -7.58 3.62
C ALA A 489 -11.48 -8.15 4.33
N PRO A 490 -11.88 -7.64 5.50
CA PRO A 490 -13.11 -8.05 6.16
C PRO A 490 -14.36 -7.78 5.31
N LEU A 491 -15.20 -8.80 5.11
CA LEU A 491 -16.39 -8.78 4.25
C LEU A 491 -17.64 -9.33 4.95
N PRO A 492 -18.81 -8.73 4.73
CA PRO A 492 -19.01 -7.39 4.16
C PRO A 492 -18.43 -6.31 5.08
N ALA A 493 -17.93 -5.19 4.53
CA ALA A 493 -17.19 -4.17 5.29
C ALA A 493 -17.92 -3.62 6.53
N ARG A 494 -19.27 -3.55 6.53
CA ARG A 494 -20.08 -3.09 7.67
C ARG A 494 -21.42 -3.80 7.75
N VAL A 495 -21.63 -4.70 8.72
CA VAL A 495 -22.96 -5.23 9.09
C VAL A 495 -23.04 -5.60 10.57
N ILE A 496 -24.24 -5.45 11.14
CA ILE A 496 -24.59 -5.77 12.52
C ILE A 496 -25.53 -6.99 12.49
N SER A 497 -24.98 -8.17 12.76
CA SER A 497 -25.64 -9.49 12.84
C SER A 497 -26.13 -10.13 11.52
N TYR A 498 -25.79 -11.41 11.33
CA TYR A 498 -26.30 -12.22 10.24
C TYR A 498 -26.21 -13.71 10.52
N ARG A 499 -27.06 -14.45 9.82
CA ARG A 499 -26.93 -15.88 9.61
C ARG A 499 -26.31 -16.12 8.23
N TRP A 500 -25.02 -16.46 8.21
CA TRP A 500 -24.33 -16.87 6.98
C TRP A 500 -25.11 -17.98 6.26
N LEU A 501 -25.11 -17.97 4.93
CA LEU A 501 -25.64 -19.02 4.06
C LEU A 501 -24.50 -19.74 3.36
N GLU A 502 -24.82 -20.78 2.59
CA GLU A 502 -23.83 -21.52 1.80
C GLU A 502 -23.18 -20.57 0.78
N PRO A 503 -21.84 -20.39 0.83
CA PRO A 503 -21.13 -19.59 -0.15
C PRO A 503 -21.09 -20.31 -1.50
N LEU A 504 -20.99 -19.54 -2.59
CA LEU A 504 -20.75 -20.08 -3.92
C LEU A 504 -19.31 -19.79 -4.33
N VAL A 505 -18.62 -20.79 -4.85
CA VAL A 505 -17.23 -20.66 -5.29
C VAL A 505 -17.12 -21.15 -6.73
N GLY A 506 -16.58 -20.31 -7.60
CA GLY A 506 -16.32 -20.62 -9.00
C GLY A 506 -14.85 -20.51 -9.32
N GLY A 507 -14.33 -21.47 -10.09
CA GLY A 507 -12.94 -21.51 -10.49
C GLY A 507 -12.62 -22.75 -11.31
N ARG A 508 -11.34 -22.89 -11.67
CA ARG A 508 -10.79 -24.00 -12.42
C ARG A 508 -9.72 -24.69 -11.58
N GLN A 509 -9.82 -26.00 -11.38
CA GLN A 509 -8.80 -26.75 -10.62
C GLN A 509 -7.53 -27.01 -11.45
N GLY A 510 -7.67 -27.14 -12.77
CA GLY A 510 -6.58 -27.53 -13.65
C GLY A 510 -5.94 -28.86 -13.21
N ALA A 511 -4.61 -28.92 -13.19
CA ALA A 511 -3.82 -30.01 -12.63
C ALA A 511 -3.53 -29.86 -11.12
N GLY A 512 -4.11 -28.83 -10.47
CA GLY A 512 -3.95 -28.52 -9.06
C GLY A 512 -5.26 -28.63 -8.28
N ARG A 513 -5.38 -27.83 -7.22
CA ARG A 513 -6.65 -27.58 -6.54
C ARG A 513 -6.65 -26.19 -5.91
N TYR A 514 -7.83 -25.67 -5.62
CA TYR A 514 -8.00 -24.50 -4.77
C TYR A 514 -8.82 -24.84 -3.53
N GLU A 515 -8.61 -24.11 -2.44
CA GLU A 515 -9.41 -24.19 -1.23
C GLU A 515 -9.87 -22.79 -0.82
N VAL A 516 -11.12 -22.70 -0.34
CA VAL A 516 -11.69 -21.47 0.22
C VAL A 516 -12.05 -21.75 1.67
N SER A 517 -11.60 -20.87 2.54
CA SER A 517 -11.88 -20.92 3.97
C SER A 517 -12.10 -19.51 4.52
N TYR A 518 -12.56 -19.43 5.76
CA TYR A 518 -13.05 -18.19 6.34
C TYR A 518 -12.34 -17.95 7.67
N LEU A 519 -11.90 -16.71 7.86
CA LEU A 519 -11.21 -16.24 9.05
C LEU A 519 -12.07 -15.17 9.74
N PRO A 520 -11.93 -15.01 11.07
CA PRO A 520 -12.44 -13.84 11.77
C PRO A 520 -12.01 -12.53 11.10
N ALA A 521 -12.87 -11.50 11.09
CA ALA A 521 -12.49 -10.17 10.60
C ALA A 521 -11.25 -9.61 11.31
N THR A 522 -11.14 -9.89 12.60
CA THR A 522 -10.10 -9.32 13.47
C THR A 522 -9.05 -10.35 13.86
N GLY A 523 -7.86 -9.85 14.18
CA GLY A 523 -6.72 -10.66 14.63
C GLY A 523 -5.83 -11.17 13.48
N PRO A 524 -4.80 -11.98 13.83
CA PRO A 524 -3.80 -12.42 12.88
C PRO A 524 -4.38 -13.37 11.82
N VAL A 525 -3.75 -13.37 10.65
CA VAL A 525 -4.04 -14.30 9.57
C VAL A 525 -3.34 -15.62 9.87
N GLU A 526 -4.09 -16.59 10.40
CA GLU A 526 -3.57 -17.90 10.80
C GLU A 526 -4.44 -19.01 10.22
N ARG A 527 -3.83 -19.90 9.42
CA ARG A 527 -4.53 -21.04 8.80
C ARG A 527 -5.24 -21.94 9.82
N GLY A 528 -4.67 -22.09 11.02
CA GLY A 528 -5.26 -22.89 12.10
C GLY A 528 -6.57 -22.33 12.66
N ARG A 529 -6.89 -21.06 12.38
CA ARG A 529 -8.16 -20.41 12.75
C ARG A 529 -9.17 -20.41 11.60
N ALA A 530 -8.77 -20.84 10.41
CA ALA A 530 -9.63 -20.84 9.24
C ALA A 530 -10.68 -21.97 9.34
N VAL A 531 -11.93 -21.64 9.08
CA VAL A 531 -13.03 -22.60 9.04
C VAL A 531 -13.51 -22.83 7.62
N LYS A 532 -14.07 -24.00 7.32
CA LYS A 532 -14.54 -24.34 5.96
C LYS A 532 -15.88 -23.68 5.60
N HIS A 533 -16.62 -23.16 6.57
CA HIS A 533 -17.90 -22.49 6.33
C HIS A 533 -18.03 -21.28 7.26
N PRO A 534 -18.45 -20.08 6.76
CA PRO A 534 -18.47 -18.86 7.56
C PRO A 534 -19.45 -18.92 8.74
N ARG A 535 -20.51 -19.74 8.66
CA ARG A 535 -21.38 -20.09 9.81
C ARG A 535 -20.63 -20.56 11.05
N LEU A 536 -19.45 -21.17 10.91
CA LEU A 536 -18.71 -21.67 12.08
C LEU A 536 -18.00 -20.54 12.85
N LEU A 537 -18.06 -19.30 12.36
CA LEU A 537 -17.61 -18.09 13.04
C LEU A 537 -18.77 -17.39 13.77
N GLU A 538 -19.71 -18.15 14.35
CA GLU A 538 -20.97 -17.63 14.92
C GLU A 538 -20.76 -16.42 15.84
N GLY A 539 -21.56 -15.36 15.64
CA GLY A 539 -21.50 -14.12 16.41
C GLY A 539 -20.47 -13.10 15.94
N GLU A 540 -19.55 -13.49 15.05
CA GLU A 540 -18.64 -12.55 14.42
C GLU A 540 -19.33 -11.85 13.26
N GLY A 541 -19.22 -10.52 13.24
CA GLY A 541 -19.57 -9.68 12.09
C GLY A 541 -18.68 -10.03 10.90
N PRO A 542 -18.08 -9.05 10.19
CA PRO A 542 -17.37 -9.30 8.93
C PRO A 542 -16.41 -10.51 9.01
N VAL A 543 -16.21 -11.22 7.90
CA VAL A 543 -15.26 -12.35 7.79
C VAL A 543 -14.21 -12.05 6.74
N ARG A 544 -12.99 -12.55 6.91
CA ARG A 544 -12.00 -12.57 5.84
C ARG A 544 -12.09 -13.89 5.12
N VAL A 545 -11.88 -13.88 3.81
CA VAL A 545 -11.86 -15.07 2.97
C VAL A 545 -10.39 -15.43 2.70
N LEU A 546 -9.97 -16.60 3.16
CA LEU A 546 -8.66 -17.18 2.86
C LEU A 546 -8.80 -18.10 1.64
N LEU A 547 -8.10 -17.75 0.58
CA LEU A 547 -8.06 -18.43 -0.71
C LEU A 547 -6.69 -19.08 -0.86
N GLU A 548 -6.65 -20.38 -1.12
CA GLU A 548 -5.41 -21.15 -1.23
C GLU A 548 -5.37 -21.86 -2.58
N LEU A 549 -4.25 -21.76 -3.30
CA LEU A 549 -4.00 -22.39 -4.59
C LEU A 549 -2.84 -23.39 -4.43
N PHE A 550 -3.06 -24.63 -4.88
CA PHE A 550 -2.08 -25.71 -4.80
C PHE A 550 -1.76 -26.21 -6.21
N VAL A 551 -0.51 -26.04 -6.65
CA VAL A 551 -0.03 -26.59 -7.93
C VAL A 551 0.78 -27.84 -7.64
N THR A 552 0.29 -29.00 -8.08
CA THR A 552 0.99 -30.27 -7.89
C THR A 552 2.00 -30.49 -9.02
N PRO A 553 3.17 -31.12 -8.76
CA PRO A 553 4.06 -31.60 -9.83
C PRO A 553 3.32 -32.46 -10.86
N GLY A 554 3.65 -32.29 -12.14
CA GLY A 554 3.00 -33.01 -13.24
C GLY A 554 3.65 -32.74 -14.59
N PRO A 555 3.10 -33.30 -15.69
CA PRO A 555 3.66 -33.11 -17.03
C PRO A 555 3.24 -31.77 -17.68
N LEU A 556 2.07 -31.24 -17.31
CA LEU A 556 1.48 -30.04 -17.92
C LEU A 556 1.42 -28.91 -16.90
N TRP A 557 1.79 -27.69 -17.32
CA TRP A 557 1.56 -26.48 -16.55
C TRP A 557 0.09 -26.05 -16.73
N ASP A 558 -0.75 -26.46 -15.79
CA ASP A 558 -2.17 -26.11 -15.76
C ASP A 558 -2.59 -25.72 -14.33
N PRO A 559 -2.18 -24.54 -13.83
CA PRO A 559 -2.43 -24.16 -12.45
C PRO A 559 -3.92 -23.91 -12.17
N PRO A 560 -4.36 -24.08 -10.90
CA PRO A 560 -5.69 -23.72 -10.49
C PRO A 560 -5.89 -22.20 -10.55
N SER A 561 -7.13 -21.78 -10.74
CA SER A 561 -7.57 -20.40 -10.70
C SER A 561 -8.94 -20.28 -10.04
N LEU A 562 -9.22 -19.12 -9.47
CA LEU A 562 -10.51 -18.77 -8.87
C LEU A 562 -11.09 -17.58 -9.62
N ASP A 563 -12.36 -17.70 -10.03
CA ASP A 563 -13.08 -16.68 -10.78
C ASP A 563 -13.97 -15.82 -9.88
N PHE A 564 -14.60 -16.43 -8.86
CA PHE A 564 -15.36 -15.69 -7.85
C PHE A 564 -15.56 -16.46 -6.55
N VAL A 565 -15.82 -15.69 -5.49
CA VAL A 565 -16.43 -16.19 -4.24
C VAL A 565 -17.64 -15.33 -3.88
N THR A 566 -18.82 -15.93 -3.88
CA THR A 566 -20.06 -15.26 -3.46
C THR A 566 -20.38 -15.64 -2.01
N LEU A 567 -20.17 -14.69 -1.10
CA LEU A 567 -20.67 -14.75 0.25
C LEU A 567 -22.17 -14.48 0.26
N ARG A 568 -22.94 -15.25 1.02
CA ARG A 568 -24.40 -15.09 1.13
C ARG A 568 -24.79 -15.10 2.58
N TRP A 569 -25.75 -14.27 2.98
CA TRP A 569 -26.26 -14.24 4.35
C TRP A 569 -27.72 -13.82 4.40
N ALA A 570 -28.39 -14.21 5.49
CA ALA A 570 -29.66 -13.65 5.89
C ALA A 570 -29.42 -12.66 7.04
N THR A 571 -30.10 -11.51 7.01
CA THR A 571 -30.08 -10.56 8.11
C THR A 571 -31.12 -10.98 9.13
N ASP A 572 -30.68 -11.36 10.33
CA ASP A 572 -31.59 -11.50 11.47
C ASP A 572 -32.02 -10.08 11.89
N ARG A 573 -33.30 -9.91 12.19
CA ARG A 573 -33.86 -8.63 12.62
C ARG A 573 -33.73 -8.40 14.11
#